data_AF-A0A539CPV8-F1
#
_entry.id   AF-A0A539CPV8-F1
#
_cell.length_a   1.000
_cell.length_b   1.000
_cell.length_c   1.000
_cell.angle_alpha   90.00
_cell.angle_beta   90.00
_cell.angle_gamma   90.00
#
_symmetry.space_group_name_H-M   'P 1'
#
loop_
_entity.id
_entity.type
_entity.pdbx_description
1 polymer ?
#
loop_
_entity_poly.entity_id
_entity_poly.type
_entity_poly.pdbx_seq_one_letter_code
_entity_poly.pdbx_strand_id
1 'polypeptide(L)'
;MLADRVVNLLEDHIDLAIRIGELPDSGLVASRVGAIRRVVCGSPAAAHGTPKSPADLGTHACVATRPTVRGDREQWRGSPFERP
;
A
#
# COMPACT_ATOMS: atom_id res chain seq x y z
N MET A 1 13.66 2.52 16.27
CA MET A 1 14.31 2.20 14.98
C MET A 1 13.26 2.36 13.88
N LEU A 2 13.49 3.20 12.88
CA LEU A 2 12.59 3.35 11.73
C LEU A 2 13.20 2.60 10.55
N ALA A 3 12.47 1.66 9.95
CA ALA A 3 12.94 0.88 8.82
C ALA A 3 11.83 0.80 7.75
N ASP A 4 12.17 1.15 6.51
CA ASP A 4 11.30 1.02 5.34
C ASP A 4 11.58 -0.30 4.62
N ARG A 5 11.46 -1.41 5.36
CA ARG A 5 11.63 -2.77 4.83
C ARG A 5 10.52 -3.68 5.34
N VAL A 6 10.24 -4.74 4.60
CA VAL A 6 9.41 -5.83 5.11
C VAL A 6 10.21 -6.56 6.19
N VAL A 7 9.73 -6.50 7.43
CA VAL A 7 10.34 -7.17 8.59
C VAL A 7 9.86 -8.61 8.72
N ASN A 8 10.75 -9.47 9.23
CA ASN A 8 10.43 -10.87 9.51
C ASN A 8 9.92 -10.97 10.93
N LEU A 9 8.64 -11.30 11.10
CA LEU A 9 7.98 -11.27 12.40
C LEU A 9 8.56 -12.29 13.39
N LEU A 10 9.04 -13.43 12.89
CA LEU A 10 9.62 -14.47 13.72
C LEU A 10 11.01 -14.07 14.21
N GLU A 11 11.88 -13.66 13.29
CA GLU A 11 13.27 -13.29 13.63
C GLU A 11 13.33 -12.00 14.45
N ASP A 12 12.48 -11.02 14.14
CA ASP A 12 12.46 -9.72 14.82
C ASP A 12 11.61 -9.74 16.11
N HIS A 13 11.07 -10.91 16.51
CA HIS A 13 10.26 -11.10 17.73
C HIS A 13 9.05 -10.14 17.78
N ILE A 14 8.29 -10.09 16.68
CA ILE A 14 7.12 -9.22 16.50
C ILE A 14 5.85 -10.08 16.49
N ASP A 15 4.90 -9.78 17.38
CA ASP A 15 3.66 -10.56 17.49
C ASP A 15 2.59 -10.19 16.45
N LEU A 16 2.60 -8.94 15.96
CA LEU A 16 1.59 -8.42 15.04
C LEU A 16 2.20 -7.46 14.02
N ALA A 17 1.75 -7.58 12.78
CA ALA A 17 2.05 -6.61 11.72
C ALA A 17 0.79 -6.14 11.01
N ILE A 18 0.75 -4.84 10.71
CA ILE A 18 -0.23 -4.25 9.80
C ILE A 18 0.47 -4.02 8.47
N ARG A 19 -0.01 -4.69 7.42
CA ARG A 19 0.56 -4.60 6.07
C ARG A 19 -0.47 -4.02 5.10
N ILE A 20 0.02 -3.19 4.19
CA ILE A 20 -0.74 -2.67 3.06
C ILE A 20 -0.33 -3.49 1.85
N GLY A 21 -1.26 -4.21 1.25
CA GLY A 21 -1.01 -5.04 0.07
C GLY A 21 -1.35 -6.50 0.26
N GLU A 22 -1.17 -7.28 -0.79
CA GLU A 22 -1.35 -8.73 -0.71
C GLU A 22 -0.23 -9.35 0.11
N LEU A 23 -0.60 -10.33 0.93
CA LEU A 23 0.36 -11.11 1.69
C LEU A 23 0.78 -12.31 0.84
N PRO A 24 2.08 -12.55 0.63
CA PRO A 24 2.52 -13.79 0.00
C PRO A 24 2.03 -14.97 0.84
N ASP A 25 1.88 -16.14 0.20
CA ASP A 25 1.61 -17.38 0.91
C ASP A 25 2.64 -17.54 2.04
N SER A 26 2.12 -17.56 3.26
CA SER A 26 2.91 -17.64 4.47
C SER A 26 2.19 -18.55 5.44
N GLY A 27 2.94 -19.17 6.36
CA GLY A 27 2.36 -19.90 7.49
C GLY A 27 1.68 -19.00 8.53
N LEU A 28 1.43 -17.72 8.20
CA LEU A 28 0.85 -16.73 9.10
C LEU A 28 -0.65 -16.61 8.87
N VAL A 29 -1.39 -16.31 9.95
CA VAL A 29 -2.81 -15.96 9.86
C VAL A 29 -2.94 -14.47 9.59
N ALA A 30 -3.77 -14.10 8.62
CA ALA A 30 -4.04 -12.71 8.27
C ALA A 30 -5.55 -12.40 8.33
N SER A 31 -5.90 -11.22 8.82
CA SER A 31 -7.26 -10.69 8.79
C SER A 31 -7.28 -9.31 8.14
N ARG A 32 -8.25 -9.08 7.25
CA ARG A 32 -8.40 -7.79 6.57
C ARG A 32 -8.99 -6.77 7.54
N VAL A 33 -8.20 -5.74 7.85
CA VAL A 33 -8.61 -4.63 8.72
C VAL A 33 -9.24 -3.45 7.97
N GLY A 34 -9.03 -3.36 6.65
CA GLY A 34 -9.57 -2.25 5.86
C GLY A 34 -9.09 -2.19 4.41
N ALA A 35 -9.19 -1.00 3.82
CA ALA A 35 -8.69 -0.67 2.49
C ALA A 35 -8.10 0.74 2.49
N ILE A 36 -7.07 0.97 1.68
CA ILE A 36 -6.53 2.31 1.43
C ILE A 36 -6.82 2.74 0.00
N ARG A 37 -7.03 4.03 -0.21
CA ARG A 37 -7.09 4.64 -1.55
C ARG A 37 -5.84 5.48 -1.78
N ARG A 38 -5.25 5.36 -2.96
CA ARG A 38 -4.16 6.26 -3.39
C ARG A 38 -4.77 7.50 -4.03
N VAL A 39 -4.22 8.66 -3.72
CA VAL A 39 -4.61 9.95 -4.31
C VAL A 39 -3.38 10.64 -4.88
N VAL A 40 -3.53 11.25 -6.05
CA VAL A 40 -2.54 12.18 -6.58
C VAL A 40 -2.85 13.54 -5.98
N CYS A 41 -1.84 14.19 -5.41
CA CYS A 41 -1.95 15.53 -4.85
C CYS A 41 -0.75 16.38 -5.27
N GLY A 42 -0.93 17.69 -5.22
CA GLY A 42 0.09 18.68 -5.52
C GLY A 42 -0.14 19.93 -4.69
N SER A 43 0.90 20.74 -4.54
CA SER A 43 0.78 22.03 -3.84
C SER A 43 -0.09 22.99 -4.66
N PRO A 44 -1.06 23.68 -4.04
CA PRO A 44 -1.86 24.69 -4.73
C PRO A 44 -1.04 25.93 -5.14
N ALA A 45 0.15 26.13 -4.55
CA ALA A 45 1.04 27.25 -4.86
C ALA A 45 1.93 27.00 -6.11
N ALA A 46 1.86 25.81 -6.72
CA ALA A 46 2.64 25.50 -7.91
C ALA A 46 2.00 26.13 -9.16
N ALA A 47 2.79 26.85 -9.96
CA ALA A 47 2.32 27.60 -11.13
C ALA A 47 1.96 26.72 -12.36
N HIS A 48 2.04 25.40 -12.26
CA HIS A 48 1.97 24.48 -13.41
C HIS A 48 0.53 24.07 -13.82
N GLY A 49 -0.49 24.64 -13.17
CA GLY A 49 -1.89 24.30 -13.45
C GLY A 49 -2.29 22.93 -12.91
N THR A 50 -3.55 22.52 -13.14
CA THR A 50 -4.07 21.22 -12.70
C THR A 50 -4.06 20.23 -13.86
N PRO A 51 -3.38 19.06 -13.74
CA PRO A 51 -3.46 17.96 -14.70
C PRO A 51 -4.91 17.53 -14.94
N LYS A 52 -5.32 17.38 -16.20
CA LYS A 52 -6.66 16.89 -16.58
C LYS A 52 -6.63 15.42 -17.01
N SER A 53 -5.45 14.93 -17.38
CA SER A 53 -5.21 13.54 -17.74
C SER A 53 -3.94 13.01 -17.06
N PRO A 54 -3.80 11.68 -16.88
CA PRO A 54 -2.55 11.10 -16.38
C PRO A 54 -1.32 11.41 -17.24
N ALA A 55 -1.50 11.61 -18.56
CA ALA A 55 -0.40 11.93 -19.47
C ALA A 55 0.21 13.31 -19.16
N ASP A 56 -0.60 14.24 -18.65
CA ASP A 56 -0.15 15.59 -18.31
C ASP A 56 0.87 15.59 -17.17
N LEU A 57 0.93 14.53 -16.35
CA LEU A 57 1.93 14.37 -15.29
C LEU A 57 3.36 14.26 -15.86
N GLY A 58 3.51 13.87 -17.13
CA GLY A 58 4.82 13.78 -17.78
C GLY A 58 5.56 15.12 -17.89
N THR A 59 4.85 16.24 -17.81
CA THR A 59 5.43 17.59 -17.82
C THR A 59 5.51 18.23 -16.43
N HIS A 60 5.06 17.53 -15.38
CA HIS A 60 5.08 18.00 -14.00
C HIS A 60 6.27 17.40 -13.24
N ALA A 61 6.84 18.18 -12.31
CA ALA A 61 7.81 17.66 -11.35
C ALA A 61 7.10 16.70 -10.37
N CYS A 62 7.13 15.40 -10.68
CA CYS A 62 6.48 14.36 -9.89
C CYS A 62 7.47 13.70 -8.93
N VAL A 63 7.06 13.52 -7.68
CA VAL A 63 7.75 12.64 -6.73
C VAL A 63 6.97 11.33 -6.68
N ALA A 64 7.58 10.26 -7.19
CA ALA A 64 6.97 8.93 -7.19
C ALA A 64 7.88 7.94 -6.45
N THR A 65 7.28 7.16 -5.55
CA THR A 65 7.95 6.00 -4.94
C THR A 65 7.60 4.75 -5.73
N ARG A 66 8.58 3.86 -5.92
CA ARG A 66 8.32 2.58 -6.58
C ARG A 66 7.36 1.77 -5.69
N PRO A 67 6.21 1.28 -6.21
CA PRO A 67 5.31 0.49 -5.40
C PRO A 67 6.01 -0.82 -5.00
N THR A 68 6.11 -1.04 -3.69
CA THR A 68 6.64 -2.29 -3.09
C THR A 68 5.60 -3.41 -3.06
N VAL A 69 4.34 -3.08 -3.31
CA VAL A 69 3.23 -4.02 -3.37
C VAL A 69 2.93 -4.37 -4.82
N ARG A 70 3.14 -5.64 -5.20
CA ARG A 70 2.63 -6.20 -6.46
C ARG A 70 1.10 -6.21 -6.36
N GLY A 71 0.45 -5.43 -7.21
CA GLY A 71 -1.00 -5.30 -7.22
C GLY A 71 -1.59 -6.31 -8.17
N ASP A 72 -1.81 -7.53 -7.70
CA ASP A 72 -2.64 -8.49 -8.41
C ASP A 72 -4.07 -8.24 -7.91
N ARG A 73 -5.03 -8.16 -8.84
CA ARG A 73 -6.41 -7.75 -8.55
C ARG A 73 -7.25 -9.00 -8.30
N GLU A 74 -6.80 -9.92 -7.44
CA GLU A 74 -7.51 -11.18 -7.23
C GLU A 74 -8.39 -11.16 -5.98
N GLN A 75 -9.61 -11.64 -6.20
CA GLN A 75 -10.74 -11.57 -5.31
C GLN A 75 -10.56 -12.59 -4.18
N TRP A 76 -10.13 -12.13 -3.01
CA TRP A 76 -10.07 -12.95 -1.80
C TRP A 76 -11.45 -13.52 -1.46
N ARG A 77 -11.59 -14.85 -1.54
CA ARG A 77 -12.74 -15.62 -1.03
C ARG A 77 -12.45 -15.94 0.43
N GLY A 78 -13.34 -15.49 1.31
CA GLY A 78 -13.04 -15.34 2.73
C GLY A 78 -12.78 -16.63 3.52
N SER A 79 -12.06 -16.46 4.63
CA SER A 79 -11.84 -17.43 5.70
C SER A 79 -12.53 -16.93 7.00
N PRO A 80 -13.04 -17.82 7.88
CA PRO A 80 -14.31 -17.66 8.59
C PRO A 80 -14.14 -17.09 10.00
N PHE A 81 -13.50 -15.94 10.13
CA PHE A 81 -13.47 -15.26 11.42
C PHE A 81 -14.71 -14.36 11.57
N GLU A 82 -15.86 -15.00 11.82
CA GLU A 82 -17.03 -14.33 12.38
C GLU A 82 -16.67 -13.77 13.76
N ARG A 83 -17.03 -12.50 13.99
CA ARG A 83 -16.79 -11.74 15.23
C ARG A 83 -17.56 -12.37 16.41
N PRO A 84 -17.06 -12.20 17.65
CA PRO A 84 -17.85 -12.50 18.85
C PRO A 84 -19.10 -11.62 18.97
#